data_AF-J2IA28-F1
#
_entry.id   AF-J2IA28-F1
#
_cell.length_a   1.000
_cell.length_b   1.000
_cell.length_c   1.000
_cell.angle_alpha   90.00
_cell.angle_beta   90.00
_cell.angle_gamma   90.00
#
_symmetry.space_group_name_H-M   'P 1'
#
loop_
_entity.id
_entity.type
_entity.pdbx_description
1 polymer ?
#
loop_
_entity_poly.entity_id
_entity_poly.type
_entity_poly.pdbx_seq_one_letter_code
_entity_poly.pdbx_strand_id
1 'polypeptide(L)'
;MFPSLVTGKRLDKKAMQKPWAKIRELAGLPDNLNLYTLRLNFASQLIAKGADLLTVSKLMAHTNIQTTIKHYGHLVQNKAKEYLDFL
;
A
#
# COMPACT_ATOMS: atom_id res chain seq x y z
N MET A 1 -16.50 10.61 3.55
CA MET A 1 -16.92 9.19 3.61
C MET A 1 -17.47 8.82 2.26
N PHE A 2 -17.02 7.75 1.61
CA PHE A 2 -17.52 7.36 0.29
C PHE A 2 -19.00 6.93 0.38
N PRO A 3 -19.93 7.65 -0.29
CA PRO A 3 -21.33 7.25 -0.33
C PRO A 3 -21.53 6.11 -1.35
N SER A 4 -22.48 5.23 -1.06
CA SER A 4 -22.98 4.26 -2.03
C SER A 4 -23.71 4.98 -3.15
N LEU A 5 -23.34 4.70 -4.40
CA LEU A 5 -24.01 5.27 -5.58
C LEU A 5 -25.46 4.79 -5.73
N VAL A 6 -25.82 3.68 -5.07
CA VAL A 6 -27.17 3.09 -5.16
C VAL A 6 -28.07 3.58 -4.02
N THR A 7 -27.53 3.67 -2.80
CA THR A 7 -28.34 3.94 -1.59
C THR A 7 -28.09 5.30 -0.96
N GLY A 8 -27.08 6.04 -1.39
CA GLY A 8 -26.65 7.32 -0.79
C GLY A 8 -26.06 7.21 0.62
N LYS A 9 -26.21 6.05 1.27
CA LYS A 9 -25.69 5.74 2.61
C LYS A 9 -24.21 5.37 2.54
N ARG A 10 -23.58 5.14 3.70
CA ARG A 10 -22.18 4.71 3.79
C ARG A 10 -21.96 3.43 2.99
N LEU A 11 -20.91 3.41 2.19
CA LEU A 11 -20.54 2.24 1.41
C LEU A 11 -20.26 1.05 2.34
N ASP A 12 -20.84 -0.11 2.01
CA ASP A 12 -20.62 -1.33 2.77
C ASP A 12 -19.16 -1.80 2.69
N LYS A 13 -18.65 -2.43 3.74
CA LYS A 13 -17.27 -2.94 3.79
C LYS A 13 -16.97 -3.94 2.67
N LYS A 14 -17.96 -4.70 2.20
CA LYS A 14 -17.84 -5.69 1.13
C LYS A 14 -18.03 -5.10 -0.27
N ALA A 15 -18.44 -3.85 -0.39
CA ALA A 15 -18.75 -3.23 -1.68
C ALA A 15 -17.55 -3.25 -2.66
N MET A 16 -16.33 -3.24 -2.13
CA MET A 16 -15.10 -3.26 -2.94
C MET A 16 -14.70 -4.68 -3.42
N GLN A 17 -15.30 -5.75 -2.88
CA GLN A 17 -14.91 -7.12 -3.24
C GLN A 17 -15.22 -7.44 -4.71
N LYS A 18 -16.44 -7.13 -5.18
CA LYS A 18 -16.85 -7.38 -6.57
C LYS A 18 -16.07 -6.53 -7.60
N PRO A 19 -15.94 -5.20 -7.41
CA PRO A 19 -15.09 -4.38 -8.28
C PRO A 19 -13.64 -4.86 -8.31
N TRP A 20 -13.09 -5.23 -7.15
CA TRP A 20 -11.71 -5.73 -7.07
C TRP A 20 -11.53 -7.04 -7.84
N ALA A 21 -12.46 -7.99 -7.71
CA ALA A 21 -12.41 -9.24 -8.48
C ALA A 21 -12.38 -8.97 -10.00
N LYS A 22 -13.25 -8.07 -10.47
CA LYS A 22 -13.32 -7.68 -11.89
C LYS A 22 -12.05 -6.95 -12.36
N ILE A 23 -11.49 -6.05 -11.54
CA ILE A 23 -10.23 -5.37 -11.87
C ILE A 23 -9.08 -6.37 -12.01
N ARG A 24 -9.00 -7.36 -11.11
CA ARG A 24 -7.95 -8.40 -11.19
C ARG A 24 -8.08 -9.24 -12.47
N GLU A 25 -9.29 -9.66 -12.80
CA GLU A 25 -9.56 -10.42 -14.02
C GLU A 25 -9.13 -9.62 -15.26
N LEU A 26 -9.55 -8.35 -15.36
CA LEU A 26 -9.20 -7.47 -16.48
C LEU A 26 -7.70 -7.17 -16.56
N ALA A 27 -7.01 -7.14 -15.43
CA ALA A 27 -5.57 -6.89 -15.36
C ALA A 27 -4.72 -8.16 -15.43
N GLY A 28 -5.33 -9.35 -15.55
CA GLY A 28 -4.61 -10.64 -15.54
C GLY A 28 -3.87 -10.92 -14.22
N LEU A 29 -4.37 -10.40 -13.10
CA LEU A 29 -3.74 -10.51 -11.78
C LEU A 29 -4.16 -11.80 -11.04
N PRO A 30 -3.31 -12.33 -10.14
CA PRO A 30 -3.63 -13.53 -9.36
C PRO A 30 -4.87 -13.40 -8.47
N ASP A 31 -5.62 -14.50 -8.33
CA ASP A 31 -6.83 -14.57 -7.50
C ASP A 31 -6.59 -14.48 -6.00
N ASN A 32 -5.35 -14.68 -5.54
CA ASN A 32 -4.95 -14.48 -4.15
C ASN A 32 -4.51 -13.03 -3.86
N LEU A 33 -4.47 -12.14 -4.87
CA LEU A 33 -4.06 -10.76 -4.68
C LEU A 33 -5.11 -9.99 -3.87
N ASN A 34 -4.72 -9.56 -2.68
CA ASN A 34 -5.53 -8.76 -1.78
C ASN A 34 -5.41 -7.27 -2.14
N LEU A 35 -6.50 -6.52 -2.04
CA LEU A 35 -6.52 -5.07 -2.19
C LEU A 35 -5.53 -4.38 -1.23
N TYR A 36 -5.26 -4.94 -0.06
CA TYR A 36 -4.22 -4.45 0.87
C TYR A 36 -2.82 -4.44 0.24
N THR A 37 -2.53 -5.35 -0.69
CA THR A 37 -1.24 -5.39 -1.39
C THR A 37 -0.99 -4.12 -2.22
N LEU A 38 -2.04 -3.45 -2.71
CA LEU A 38 -1.88 -2.14 -3.37
C LEU A 38 -1.31 -1.09 -2.43
N ARG A 39 -1.80 -1.08 -1.19
CA ARG A 39 -1.29 -0.20 -0.14
C ARG A 39 0.15 -0.54 0.23
N LEU A 40 0.51 -1.83 0.20
CA LEU A 40 1.90 -2.24 0.37
C LEU A 40 2.79 -1.74 -0.77
N ASN A 41 2.35 -1.94 -2.02
CA ASN A 41 3.05 -1.49 -3.21
C ASN A 41 3.25 0.04 -3.22
N PHE A 42 2.23 0.81 -2.83
CA PHE A 42 2.33 2.27 -2.70
C PHE A 42 3.46 2.70 -1.75
N ALA A 43 3.54 2.07 -0.58
CA ALA A 43 4.59 2.36 0.40
C ALA A 43 5.97 1.94 -0.11
N SER A 44 6.11 0.73 -0.66
CA SER A 44 7.36 0.25 -1.26
C SER A 44 7.87 1.19 -2.34
N GLN A 45 6.98 1.69 -3.22
CA GLN A 45 7.36 2.64 -4.27
C GLN A 45 7.83 3.98 -3.70
N LEU A 46 7.18 4.51 -2.66
CA LEU A 46 7.62 5.77 -2.04
C LEU A 46 9.00 5.63 -1.39
N ILE A 47 9.25 4.52 -0.69
CA ILE A 47 10.54 4.23 -0.07
C ILE A 47 11.62 4.04 -1.13
N ALA A 48 11.31 3.32 -2.22
CA ALA A 48 12.19 3.17 -3.38
C ALA A 48 12.51 4.51 -4.04
N LYS A 49 11.60 5.50 -4.01
CA LYS A 49 11.85 6.87 -4.47
C LYS A 49 12.61 7.76 -3.47
N GLY A 50 12.89 7.24 -2.27
CA GLY A 50 13.69 7.94 -1.25
C GLY A 50 12.87 8.72 -0.24
N ALA A 51 11.55 8.51 -0.20
CA ALA A 51 10.73 9.08 0.87
C ALA A 51 11.08 8.44 2.22
N ASP A 52 11.14 9.28 3.25
CA ASP A 52 11.39 8.84 4.62
C ASP A 52 10.23 7.99 5.18
N LEU A 53 10.56 7.01 6.02
CA LEU A 53 9.62 6.08 6.66
C LEU A 53 8.54 6.81 7.47
N LEU A 54 8.87 7.91 8.15
CA LEU A 54 7.88 8.70 8.90
C LEU A 54 6.87 9.36 7.95
N THR A 55 7.36 9.88 6.83
CA THR A 55 6.52 10.49 5.78
C THR A 55 5.59 9.46 5.16
N VAL A 56 6.12 8.29 4.80
CA VAL A 56 5.31 7.19 4.26
C VAL A 56 4.28 6.71 5.29
N SER A 57 4.66 6.56 6.56
CA SER A 57 3.74 6.17 7.63
C SER A 57 2.59 7.17 7.82
N LYS A 58 2.88 8.47 7.73
CA LYS A 58 1.87 9.54 7.78
C LYS A 58 0.94 9.51 6.57
N LEU A 59 1.47 9.32 5.35
CA LEU A 59 0.67 9.20 4.12
C LEU A 59 -0.24 7.97 4.13
N MET A 60 0.23 6.88 4.73
CA MET A 60 -0.60 5.71 4.95
C MET A 60 -1.65 5.96 6.04
N ALA A 61 -1.51 6.97 6.90
CA ALA A 61 -2.34 7.15 8.09
C ALA A 61 -2.28 5.93 9.03
N HIS A 62 -1.10 5.33 9.19
CA HIS A 62 -0.89 4.34 10.24
C HIS A 62 -0.85 5.05 11.60
N THR A 63 -1.70 4.60 12.53
CA THR A 63 -1.73 5.09 13.91
C THR A 63 -0.42 4.83 14.65
N ASN A 64 0.35 3.82 14.21
CA ASN A 64 1.65 3.47 14.78
C ASN A 64 2.71 3.25 13.69
N ILE A 65 3.81 3.99 13.78
CA ILE A 65 4.95 3.88 12.87
C ILE A 65 5.66 2.52 12.94
N GLN A 66 5.57 1.82 14.07
CA GLN A 66 6.20 0.51 14.27
C GLN A 66 5.72 -0.52 13.23
N THR A 67 4.47 -0.42 12.79
CA THR A 67 3.94 -1.27 11.71
C THR A 67 4.68 -1.01 10.39
N THR A 68 4.90 0.27 10.05
CA THR A 68 5.65 0.67 8.85
C THR A 68 7.12 0.23 8.95
N ILE A 69 7.76 0.39 10.11
CA ILE A 69 9.15 -0.05 10.34
C ILE A 69 9.27 -1.57 10.19
N LYS A 70 8.37 -2.35 10.79
CA LYS A 70 8.39 -3.82 10.69
C LYS A 70 8.26 -4.32 9.25
N HIS A 71 7.40 -3.67 8.46
CA HIS A 71 7.14 -4.10 7.08
C HIS A 71 8.16 -3.59 6.06
N TYR A 72 8.76 -2.41 6.26
CA TYR A 72 9.63 -1.79 5.25
C TYR A 72 11.03 -1.40 5.73
N GLY A 73 11.38 -1.60 7.01
CA GLY A 73 12.70 -1.24 7.53
C GLY A 73 13.85 -1.89 6.75
N HIS A 74 13.64 -3.12 6.26
CA HIS A 74 14.62 -3.84 5.45
C HIS A 74 14.87 -3.18 4.07
N LEU A 75 13.88 -2.51 3.47
CA LEU A 75 14.05 -1.82 2.19
C LEU A 75 14.99 -0.61 2.32
N VAL A 76 14.97 0.06 3.48
CA VAL A 76 15.86 1.19 3.76
C VAL A 76 17.30 0.72 3.99
N GLN A 77 17.48 -0.42 4.67
CA GLN A 77 18.81 -1.02 4.87
C GLN A 77 19.47 -1.41 3.54
N ASN A 78 18.71 -1.98 2.60
CA ASN A 78 19.22 -2.30 1.27
C ASN A 78 19.70 -1.05 0.52
N LYS A 79 18.94 0.05 0.57
CA LYS A 79 19.35 1.32 -0.04
C LYS A 79 20.63 1.90 0.58
N ALA A 80 20.77 1.85 1.90
CA ALA A 80 21.96 2.36 2.57
C ALA A 80 23.23 1.59 2.14
N LYS A 81 23.10 0.27 1.94
CA LYS A 81 24.18 -0.56 1.41
C LYS A 81 24.52 -0.20 -0.04
N GLU A 82 23.51 -0.02 -0.88
CA GLU A 82 23.68 0.36 -2.27
C GLU A 82 24.45 1.69 -2.41
N TYR A 83 24.13 2.70 -1.59
CA TYR A 83 24.89 3.97 -1.55
C TYR A 83 26.37 3.81 -1.15
N LEU A 84 26.68 2.87 -0.25
CA LEU A 84 28.05 2.59 0.17
C LEU A 84 28.84 1.84 -0.91
N ASP A 85 28.18 1.02 -1.73
CA ASP A 85 28.81 0.29 -2.84
C ASP A 85 29.15 1.21 -4.04
N PHE A 86 28.59 2.43 -4.09
CA PHE A 86 28.90 3.45 -5.11
C PHE A 86 30.03 4.43 -4.73
N LEU A 87 30.59 4.30 -3.52
CA LEU A 87 31.76 5.07 -3.03
C LEU A 87 33.06 4.28 -3.25
#